data_AF-D8TC13-F1
#
_entry.id   AF-D8TC13-F1
#
_cell.length_a   1.000
_cell.length_b   1.000
_cell.length_c   1.000
_cell.angle_alpha   90.00
_cell.angle_beta   90.00
_cell.angle_gamma   90.00
#
_symmetry.space_group_name_H-M   'P 1'
#
loop_
_entity.id
_entity.type
_entity.pdbx_description
1 polymer ?
#
loop_
_entity_poly.entity_id
_entity_poly.type
_entity_poly.pdbx_seq_one_letter_code
_entity_poly.pdbx_strand_id
1 'polypeptide(L)'
;MVAGKLRYLVLELLIDAARKKQHRFSQKHVFGAIKKSVQDNFGLYGAAICANYLQVKYFNPVTNIVVVRCSRQEYTKIWSSITFIRAIENIPTLFNLLILSGKSFTSF
;
A
#
# COMPACT_ATOMS: atom_id res chain seq x y z
N MET A 1 10.05 14.29 23.55
CA MET A 1 9.48 13.98 22.21
C MET A 1 9.58 12.47 22.00
N VAL A 2 8.49 11.73 22.10
CA VAL A 2 8.49 10.24 22.01
C VAL A 2 8.36 9.83 20.53
N ALA A 3 9.22 8.92 20.06
CA ALA A 3 9.16 8.43 18.69
C ALA A 3 7.80 7.76 18.39
N GLY A 4 7.13 8.21 17.33
CA GLY A 4 5.87 7.61 16.88
C GLY A 4 6.06 6.15 16.48
N LYS A 5 5.22 5.25 16.98
CA LYS A 5 5.25 3.82 16.64
C LYS A 5 4.73 3.61 15.21
N LEU A 6 5.53 2.94 14.38
CA LEU A 6 5.22 2.66 12.98
C LEU A 6 4.80 1.21 12.78
N ARG A 7 4.09 0.93 11.69
CA ARG A 7 3.77 -0.43 11.22
C ARG A 7 4.12 -0.58 9.75
N TYR A 8 4.41 -1.80 9.35
CA TYR A 8 4.71 -2.22 8.00
C TYR A 8 3.69 -3.25 7.57
N LEU A 9 3.03 -3.00 6.44
CA LEU A 9 2.13 -3.93 5.79
C LEU A 9 2.88 -4.52 4.60
N VAL A 10 3.00 -5.85 4.59
CA VAL A 10 3.49 -6.61 3.45
C VAL A 10 2.26 -7.11 2.71
N LEU A 11 2.15 -6.71 1.45
CA LEU A 11 1.01 -7.05 0.59
C LEU A 11 1.51 -7.72 -0.68
N GLU A 12 0.68 -8.61 -1.20
CA GLU A 12 0.85 -9.24 -2.50
C GLU A 12 -0.16 -8.65 -3.47
N LEU A 13 0.32 -8.30 -4.66
CA LEU A 13 -0.50 -7.79 -5.75
C LEU A 13 -0.91 -8.95 -6.66
N LEU A 14 -2.18 -9.33 -6.57
CA LEU A 14 -2.79 -10.32 -7.44
C LEU A 14 -3.23 -9.64 -8.73
N ILE A 15 -2.55 -9.98 -9.82
CA ILE A 15 -2.81 -9.47 -11.17
C ILE A 15 -3.07 -10.66 -12.08
N ASP A 16 -4.05 -10.54 -12.96
CA ASP A 16 -4.27 -11.53 -14.01
C ASP A 16 -3.01 -11.65 -14.90
N ALA A 17 -2.50 -12.87 -15.04
CA ALA A 17 -1.29 -13.19 -15.78
C ALA A 17 -1.34 -12.72 -17.25
N ALA A 18 -2.53 -12.66 -17.84
CA ALA A 18 -2.73 -12.18 -19.21
C ALA A 18 -2.37 -10.68 -19.35
N ARG A 19 -2.65 -9.86 -18.33
CA ARG A 19 -2.38 -8.40 -18.35
C ARG A 19 -1.02 -8.01 -17.76
N LYS A 20 -0.38 -8.90 -16.99
CA LYS A 20 0.92 -8.64 -16.34
C LYS A 20 2.04 -8.29 -17.34
N LYS A 21 2.00 -8.82 -18.56
CA LYS A 21 3.04 -8.57 -19.60
C LYS A 21 3.00 -7.16 -20.21
N GLN A 22 1.89 -6.45 -20.09
CA GLN A 22 1.69 -5.19 -20.82
C GLN A 22 2.08 -3.93 -20.04
N HIS A 23 2.27 -4.02 -18.71
CA HIS A 23 2.54 -2.83 -17.89
C HIS A 23 3.69 -3.05 -16.90
N ARG A 24 4.66 -2.14 -16.96
CA ARG A 24 5.74 -2.05 -15.99
C ARG A 24 5.24 -1.27 -14.77
N PHE A 25 4.66 -1.97 -13.81
CA PHE A 25 4.29 -1.35 -12.54
C PHE A 25 5.53 -0.76 -11.87
N SER A 26 5.36 0.42 -11.29
CA SER A 26 6.37 1.16 -10.56
C SER A 26 5.81 1.50 -9.18
N GLN A 27 6.72 1.71 -8.23
CA GLN A 27 6.38 2.11 -6.87
C GLN A 27 5.47 3.34 -6.82
N LYS A 28 5.65 4.28 -7.76
CA LYS A 28 4.83 5.50 -7.87
C LYS A 28 3.38 5.19 -8.22
N HIS A 29 3.12 4.23 -9.11
CA HIS A 29 1.76 3.85 -9.52
C HIS A 29 1.01 3.22 -8.34
N VAL A 30 1.68 2.33 -7.59
CA VAL A 30 1.11 1.73 -6.38
C VAL A 30 0.83 2.79 -5.32
N PHE A 31 1.78 3.69 -5.06
CA PHE A 31 1.59 4.77 -4.09
C PHE A 31 0.43 5.70 -4.49
N GLY A 32 0.35 6.08 -5.77
CA GLY A 32 -0.74 6.90 -6.31
C GLY A 32 -2.10 6.24 -6.15
N ALA A 33 -2.20 4.94 -6.44
CA ALA A 33 -3.44 4.17 -6.27
C ALA A 33 -3.89 4.11 -4.80
N ILE A 34 -2.96 3.86 -3.88
CA ILE A 34 -3.28 3.84 -2.44
C ILE A 34 -3.71 5.22 -1.98
N LYS A 35 -2.99 6.28 -2.35
CA LYS A 35 -3.33 7.65 -1.97
C LYS A 35 -4.71 8.04 -2.48
N LYS A 36 -5.03 7.71 -3.74
CA LYS A 36 -6.34 7.95 -4.34
C LYS A 36 -7.44 7.21 -3.59
N SER A 37 -7.25 5.92 -3.32
CA SER A 37 -8.23 5.12 -2.56
C SER A 37 -8.47 5.66 -1.14
N VAL A 38 -7.42 6.11 -0.45
CA VAL A 38 -7.58 6.72 0.88
C VAL A 38 -8.39 8.01 0.79
N GLN A 39 -8.14 8.84 -0.23
CA GLN A 39 -8.89 10.07 -0.45
C GLN A 39 -10.35 9.80 -0.83
N ASP A 40 -10.62 8.79 -1.66
CA ASP A 40 -11.98 8.44 -2.10
C ASP A 40 -12.81 7.87 -0.93
N ASN A 41 -12.21 7.07 -0.03
CA ASN A 41 -12.93 6.43 1.07
C ASN A 41 -13.03 7.30 2.34
N PHE A 42 -11.99 8.06 2.68
CA PHE A 42 -11.89 8.82 3.94
C PHE A 42 -11.86 10.34 3.74
N GLY A 43 -11.95 10.82 2.50
CA GLY A 43 -11.93 12.24 2.16
C GLY A 43 -10.58 12.91 2.40
N LEU A 44 -10.59 14.24 2.38
CA LEU A 44 -9.40 15.08 2.55
C LEU A 44 -8.76 14.94 3.94
N TYR A 45 -9.58 14.80 4.99
CA TYR A 45 -9.10 14.65 6.37
C TYR A 45 -8.33 13.33 6.55
N GLY A 46 -8.89 12.21 6.09
CA GLY A 46 -8.22 10.92 6.17
C GLY A 46 -6.94 10.87 5.34
N ALA A 47 -6.97 11.47 4.15
CA ALA A 47 -5.79 11.60 3.29
C ALA A 47 -4.67 12.41 3.96
N ALA A 48 -5.00 13.56 4.58
CA ALA A 48 -4.00 14.42 5.24
C ALA A 48 -3.30 13.73 6.41
N ILE A 49 -4.06 13.03 7.26
CA ILE A 49 -3.50 12.32 8.41
C ILE A 49 -2.62 11.15 7.97
N CYS A 50 -3.08 10.39 6.98
CA CYS A 50 -2.32 9.24 6.48
C CYS A 50 -1.07 9.68 5.69
N ALA A 51 -1.12 10.82 5.00
CA ALA A 51 -0.05 11.28 4.12
C ALA A 51 1.31 11.44 4.83
N ASN A 52 1.33 11.80 6.11
CA ASN A 52 2.58 12.03 6.84
C ASN A 52 3.37 10.74 7.11
N TYR A 53 2.68 9.59 7.20
CA TYR A 53 3.29 8.31 7.56
C TYR A 53 3.23 7.26 6.46
N LEU A 54 2.35 7.46 5.47
CA LEU A 54 2.16 6.55 4.35
C LEU A 54 3.33 6.65 3.38
N GLN A 55 4.11 5.58 3.26
CA GLN A 55 5.19 5.48 2.29
C GLN A 55 5.32 4.04 1.80
N VAL A 56 5.33 3.84 0.48
CA VAL A 56 5.73 2.53 -0.09
C VAL A 56 7.25 2.45 -0.01
N LYS A 57 7.79 1.50 0.77
CA LYS A 57 9.25 1.32 0.91
C LYS A 57 9.83 0.39 -0.15
N TYR A 58 9.10 -0.64 -0.50
CA TYR A 58 9.56 -1.66 -1.43
C TYR A 58 8.43 -2.06 -2.35
N PHE A 59 8.76 -2.24 -3.63
CA PHE A 59 7.88 -2.85 -4.60
C PHE A 59 8.72 -3.70 -5.55
N ASN A 60 8.36 -4.97 -5.68
CA ASN A 60 8.98 -5.86 -6.64
C ASN A 60 7.99 -6.24 -7.73
N PRO A 61 8.21 -5.83 -8.99
CA PRO A 61 7.30 -6.15 -10.10
C PRO A 61 7.34 -7.63 -10.52
N VAL A 62 8.39 -8.37 -10.14
CA VAL A 62 8.51 -9.80 -10.46
C VAL A 62 7.65 -10.61 -9.50
N THR A 63 7.89 -10.45 -8.20
CA THR A 63 7.17 -11.18 -7.13
C THR A 63 5.85 -10.54 -6.73
N ASN A 64 5.51 -9.35 -7.26
CA ASN A 64 4.32 -8.59 -6.92
C ASN A 64 4.19 -8.19 -5.43
N ILE A 65 5.29 -8.21 -4.69
CA ILE A 65 5.29 -7.87 -3.26
C ILE A 65 5.46 -6.36 -3.09
N VAL A 66 4.60 -5.78 -2.25
CA VAL A 66 4.60 -4.37 -1.86
C VAL A 66 4.80 -4.29 -0.35
N VAL A 67 5.69 -3.41 0.11
CA VAL A 67 5.83 -3.08 1.53
C VAL A 67 5.44 -1.63 1.76
N VAL A 68 4.40 -1.42 2.57
CA VAL A 68 3.86 -0.10 2.90
C VAL A 68 4.13 0.22 4.37
N ARG A 69 4.73 1.37 4.63
CA ARG A 69 4.89 1.95 5.97
C ARG A 69 3.68 2.79 6.31
N CYS A 70 3.19 2.66 7.55
CA CYS A 70 2.03 3.37 8.08
C CYS A 70 2.22 3.73 9.57
N SER A 71 1.40 4.65 10.08
CA SER A 71 1.30 4.92 11.53
C SER A 71 0.54 3.79 12.26
N ARG A 72 0.90 3.51 13.51
CA ARG A 72 0.19 2.53 14.37
C ARG A 72 -1.26 2.90 14.65
N GLN A 73 -1.63 4.17 14.65
CA GLN A 73 -3.00 4.60 14.93
C GLN A 73 -3.90 4.48 13.70
N GLU A 74 -3.35 4.69 12.51
CA GLU A 74 -4.11 4.86 11.27
C GLU A 74 -4.00 3.67 10.31
N TYR A 75 -3.29 2.61 10.70
CA TYR A 75 -3.06 1.44 9.84
C TYR A 75 -4.37 0.79 9.38
N THR A 76 -5.43 0.79 10.20
CA THR A 76 -6.72 0.19 9.85
C THR A 76 -7.41 0.94 8.70
N LYS A 77 -7.31 2.28 8.67
CA LYS A 77 -7.87 3.11 7.59
C LYS A 77 -7.10 2.88 6.29
N ILE A 78 -5.79 2.78 6.38
CA ILE A 78 -4.95 2.50 5.20
C ILE A 78 -5.23 1.07 4.70
N TRP A 79 -5.30 0.09 5.59
CA TRP A 79 -5.57 -1.30 5.21
C TRP A 79 -6.94 -1.47 4.55
N SER A 80 -7.99 -0.90 5.13
CA SER A 80 -9.34 -0.91 4.53
C SER A 80 -9.36 -0.18 3.17
N SER A 81 -8.67 0.96 3.03
CA SER A 81 -8.54 1.63 1.72
C SER A 81 -7.88 0.72 0.68
N ILE A 82 -6.86 -0.04 1.08
CA ILE A 82 -6.13 -0.93 0.16
C ILE A 82 -7.04 -2.06 -0.32
N THR A 83 -7.88 -2.62 0.55
CA THR A 83 -8.83 -3.69 0.15
C THR A 83 -9.88 -3.23 -0.86
N PHE A 84 -10.16 -1.93 -0.95
CA PHE A 84 -11.10 -1.37 -1.93
C PHE A 84 -10.46 -1.09 -3.29
N ILE A 85 -9.14 -1.18 -3.43
CA ILE A 85 -8.48 -0.97 -4.72
C ILE A 85 -8.81 -2.17 -5.62
N ARG A 86 -9.61 -1.91 -6.66
CA ARG A 86 -10.00 -2.92 -7.67
C ARG A 86 -9.21 -2.81 -8.96
N ALA A 87 -8.61 -1.67 -9.23
CA ALA A 87 -7.83 -1.46 -10.43
C ALA A 87 -6.71 -0.43 -10.22
N ILE A 88 -5.57 -0.69 -10.84
CA ILE A 88 -4.47 0.26 -10.98
C ILE A 88 -4.28 0.50 -12.47
N GLU A 89 -4.40 1.75 -12.92
CA GLU A 89 -4.18 2.13 -14.33
C GLU A 89 -5.01 1.27 -15.32
N ASN A 90 -6.30 1.06 -15.02
CA ASN A 90 -7.24 0.24 -15.81
C ASN A 90 -6.94 -1.27 -15.86
N ILE A 91 -5.99 -1.74 -15.05
CA ILE A 91 -5.73 -3.18 -14.87
C ILE A 91 -6.43 -3.62 -13.58
N PRO A 92 -7.34 -4.63 -13.63
CA PRO A 92 -7.96 -5.17 -12.44
C PRO A 92 -6.89 -5.83 -11.58
N THR A 93 -6.75 -5.36 -10.35
CA THR A 93 -5.76 -5.86 -9.39
C THR A 93 -6.41 -5.99 -8.03
N LEU A 94 -5.98 -7.00 -7.28
CA LEU A 94 -6.39 -7.21 -5.90
C LEU A 94 -5.16 -7.18 -5.00
N PHE A 95 -5.31 -6.63 -3.81
CA PHE A 95 -4.28 -6.63 -2.79
C PHE A 95 -4.60 -7.68 -1.74
N ASN A 96 -3.72 -8.66 -1.60
CA ASN A 96 -3.76 -9.61 -0.51
C ASN A 96 -2.80 -9.14 0.60
N LEU A 97 -3.26 -9.12 1.86
CA LEU A 97 -2.38 -8.80 3.00
C LEU A 97 -1.68 -10.09 3.45
N LEU A 98 -0.35 -10.10 3.38
CA LEU A 98 0.44 -11.23 3.87
C LEU A 98 0.75 -11.07 5.36
N ILE A 99 1.37 -9.95 5.75
CA ILE A 99 1.89 -9.75 7.11
C ILE A 99 1.72 -8.29 7.55
N LEU A 100 1.30 -8.10 8.80
CA LEU A 100 1.34 -6.82 9.51
C LEU A 100 2.43 -6.86 10.58
N SER A 101 3.52 -6.12 10.38
CA SER A 101 4.65 -6.07 11.33
C SER A 101 4.77 -4.70 11.99
N GLY A 102 5.08 -4.68 13.29
CA GLY A 102 5.41 -3.46 14.03
C GLY A 102 6.90 -3.08 14.00
N LYS A 103 7.75 -3.92 13.39
CA LYS A 103 9.20 -3.74 13.29
C LYS A 103 9.59 -3.63 11.83
N SER A 104 10.57 -2.78 11.52
CA SER A 104 11.17 -2.76 10.18
C SER A 104 11.81 -4.11 9.92
N PHE A 105 11.46 -4.75 8.80
CA PHE A 105 12.03 -6.02 8.34
C PHE A 105 13.49 -5.90 7.86
N THR A 106 14.24 -4.94 8.42
CA THR A 106 15.62 -4.59 8.03
C THR A 106 16.67 -5.15 9.00
N SER A 107 16.35 -6.20 9.74
CA SER A 107 17.32 -6.99 10.48
C SER A 107 17.36 -8.40 9.88
N PHE A 108 18.07 -8.52 8.77
CA PHE A 108 18.69 -9.74 8.29
C PHE A 108 20.12 -9.39 7.90
#